data_AF-A0A1Y6D966-F1
#
_entry.id   AF-A0A1Y6D966-F1
#
_cell.length_a   1.000
_cell.length_b   1.000
_cell.length_c   1.000
_cell.angle_alpha   90.00
_cell.angle_beta   90.00
_cell.angle_gamma   90.00
#
_symmetry.space_group_name_H-M   'P 1'
#
loop_
_entity.id
_entity.type
_entity.pdbx_description
1 polymer ?
#
loop_
_entity_poly.entity_id
_entity_poly.type
_entity_poly.pdbx_seq_one_letter_code
_entity_poly.pdbx_strand_id
1 'polypeptide(L)'
;MKINQSLKGMLLVAGVVFAGSAFAEEPAEIGKKIYERAFGRGCGTCHDVQPNPNLFESVNKLSKEEFTAVLVNGRNAMPKAMDQIMAMGPVKSAGLTQDQAVDALIAFLKAGKK
;
A
#
# COMPACT_ATOMS: atom_id res chain seq x y z
N MET A 1 30.55 58.95 7.67
CA MET A 1 30.63 57.50 7.88
C MET A 1 30.22 57.16 9.30
N LYS A 2 29.00 56.66 9.49
CA LYS A 2 28.59 55.60 10.43
C LYS A 2 27.08 55.44 10.32
N ILE A 3 26.70 54.25 9.92
CA ILE A 3 25.37 53.83 9.47
C ILE A 3 24.74 53.18 10.70
N ASN A 4 23.64 53.73 11.23
CA ASN A 4 22.89 53.06 12.29
C ASN A 4 21.65 52.42 11.66
N GLN A 5 21.83 51.18 11.17
CA GLN A 5 20.73 50.33 10.74
C GLN A 5 20.02 49.78 11.98
N SER A 6 18.81 50.27 12.24
CA SER A 6 17.89 49.66 13.20
C SER A 6 17.16 48.52 12.50
N LEU A 7 17.69 47.31 12.65
CA LEU A 7 17.11 46.06 12.17
C LEU A 7 15.87 45.75 13.03
N LYS A 8 14.73 46.33 12.65
CA LYS A 8 13.43 45.97 13.24
C LYS A 8 13.08 44.55 12.76
N GLY A 9 13.15 43.62 13.71
CA GLY A 9 12.83 42.22 13.53
C GLY A 9 11.45 42.03 12.93
N MET A 10 11.42 41.53 11.69
CA MET A 10 10.22 41.02 11.05
C MET A 10 10.16 39.53 11.37
N LEU A 11 9.41 39.22 12.42
CA LEU A 11 9.12 37.88 12.89
C LEU A 11 8.29 37.16 11.81
N LEU A 12 8.97 36.37 10.98
CA LEU A 12 8.34 35.41 10.07
C LEU A 12 7.71 34.31 10.93
N VAL A 13 6.41 34.43 11.21
CA VAL A 13 5.60 33.29 11.63
C VAL A 13 5.40 32.43 10.37
N ALA A 14 6.36 31.54 10.11
CA ALA A 14 6.20 30.43 9.18
C ALA A 14 5.16 29.46 9.78
N GLY A 15 3.89 29.81 9.60
CA GLY A 15 2.77 28.94 9.92
C GLY A 15 2.76 27.73 9.00
N VAL A 16 2.52 26.57 9.60
CA VAL A 16 2.38 25.25 8.99
C VAL A 16 3.68 24.54 8.61
N VAL A 17 4.43 24.14 9.64
CA VAL A 17 5.05 22.81 9.59
C VAL A 17 3.92 21.83 9.91
N PHE A 18 3.44 21.10 8.90
CA PHE A 18 2.66 19.89 9.15
C PHE A 18 3.64 18.84 9.69
N ALA A 19 3.97 18.93 10.98
CA ALA A 19 4.69 17.89 11.70
C ALA A 19 3.73 16.72 11.98
N GLY A 20 3.20 16.16 10.89
CA GLY A 20 2.57 14.86 10.89
C GLY A 20 3.63 13.83 10.56
N SER A 21 4.58 13.59 11.46
CA SER A 21 5.29 12.30 11.51
C SER A 21 4.32 11.24 12.03
N ALA A 22 3.18 11.08 11.34
CA ALA A 22 2.44 9.85 11.35
C ALA A 22 3.29 8.90 10.51
N PHE A 23 3.69 7.77 11.09
CA PHE A 23 4.40 6.70 10.41
C PHE A 23 3.65 6.33 9.12
N ALA A 24 4.04 6.94 8.01
CA ALA A 24 3.60 6.51 6.69
C ALA A 24 4.29 5.15 6.50
N GLU A 25 3.57 4.08 6.82
CA GLU A 25 4.07 2.75 6.51
C GLU A 25 4.35 2.69 5.02
N GLU A 26 5.57 2.29 4.66
CA GLU A 26 5.97 2.15 3.27
C GLU A 26 4.95 1.28 2.52
N PRO A 27 4.56 1.61 1.28
CA PRO A 27 3.59 0.85 0.51
C PRO A 27 3.88 -0.66 0.46
N ALA A 28 5.16 -1.05 0.48
CA ALA A 28 5.59 -2.44 0.54
C ALA A 28 5.15 -3.17 1.83
N GLU A 29 5.16 -2.49 2.99
CA GLU A 29 4.69 -3.05 4.27
C GLU A 29 3.18 -3.21 4.27
N ILE A 30 2.43 -2.27 3.68
CA ILE A 30 0.98 -2.41 3.50
C ILE A 30 0.68 -3.59 2.56
N GLY A 31 1.44 -3.74 1.47
CA GLY A 31 1.34 -4.89 0.56
C GLY A 31 1.54 -6.23 1.26
N LYS A 32 2.55 -6.33 2.12
CA LYS A 32 2.78 -7.50 2.98
C LYS A 32 1.57 -7.78 3.87
N LYS A 33 1.04 -6.75 4.54
CA LYS A 33 -0.15 -6.90 5.39
C LYS A 33 -1.38 -7.36 4.61
N ILE A 34 -1.59 -6.86 3.39
CA ILE A 34 -2.65 -7.33 2.50
C ILE A 34 -2.48 -8.82 2.24
N TYR A 35 -1.29 -9.25 1.82
CA TYR A 35 -0.99 -10.64 1.55
C TYR A 35 -1.17 -11.54 2.78
N GLU A 36 -0.77 -11.09 3.97
CA GLU A 36 -0.84 -11.90 5.20
C GLU A 36 -2.22 -11.92 5.87
N ARG A 37 -3.08 -10.91 5.61
CA ARG A 37 -4.28 -10.68 6.44
C ARG A 37 -5.58 -10.56 5.67
N ALA A 38 -5.57 -10.47 4.34
CA ALA A 38 -6.81 -10.49 3.55
C ALA A 38 -7.68 -11.70 3.93
N PHE A 39 -9.00 -11.52 4.00
CA PHE A 39 -9.95 -12.55 4.50
C PHE A 39 -9.67 -13.07 5.92
N GLY A 40 -8.88 -12.36 6.74
CA GLY A 40 -8.51 -12.79 8.09
C GLY A 40 -7.50 -13.94 8.16
N ARG A 41 -7.05 -14.46 7.01
CA ARG A 41 -6.11 -15.60 6.90
C ARG A 41 -4.98 -15.39 5.89
N GLY A 42 -5.04 -14.31 5.13
CA GLY A 42 -4.09 -13.99 4.08
C GLY A 42 -4.29 -14.75 2.78
N CYS A 43 -3.75 -14.18 1.71
CA CYS A 43 -3.66 -14.77 0.37
C CYS A 43 -2.82 -16.06 0.39
N GLY A 44 -1.77 -16.11 1.23
CA GLY A 44 -0.89 -17.28 1.35
C GLY A 44 -1.62 -18.56 1.75
N THR A 45 -2.73 -18.49 2.50
CA THR A 45 -3.51 -19.68 2.87
C THR A 45 -3.95 -20.50 1.65
N CYS A 46 -4.29 -19.83 0.55
CA CYS A 46 -4.63 -20.52 -0.69
C CYS A 46 -3.43 -20.61 -1.64
N HIS A 47 -2.57 -19.60 -1.71
CA HIS A 47 -1.58 -19.46 -2.77
C HIS A 47 -0.18 -20.00 -2.47
N ASP A 48 0.12 -20.35 -1.22
CA ASP A 48 1.40 -20.96 -0.83
C ASP A 48 1.37 -22.49 -0.89
N VAL A 49 0.22 -23.07 -1.26
CA VAL A 49 0.01 -24.50 -1.38
C VAL A 49 -0.46 -24.85 -2.79
N GLN A 50 0.04 -25.96 -3.33
CA GLN A 50 -0.44 -26.50 -4.60
C GLN A 50 -1.83 -27.12 -4.42
N PRO A 51 -2.69 -27.09 -5.46
CA PRO A 51 -2.41 -26.76 -6.86
C PRO A 51 -2.69 -25.29 -7.26
N ASN A 52 -2.87 -24.38 -6.29
CA ASN A 52 -3.24 -23.00 -6.61
C ASN A 52 -2.07 -22.22 -7.21
N PRO A 53 -2.34 -21.18 -8.04
CA PRO A 53 -1.28 -20.38 -8.66
C PRO A 53 -0.39 -19.70 -7.62
N ASN A 54 0.93 -19.80 -7.79
CA ASN A 54 1.90 -19.07 -6.99
C ASN A 54 1.80 -17.57 -7.32
N LEU A 55 1.48 -16.72 -6.33
CA LEU A 55 1.30 -15.27 -6.57
C LEU A 55 2.61 -14.55 -6.87
N PHE A 56 3.73 -14.97 -6.27
CA PHE A 56 5.06 -14.40 -6.53
C PHE A 56 5.50 -14.66 -7.97
N GLU A 57 5.07 -15.75 -8.57
CA GLU A 57 5.24 -15.97 -10.01
C GLU A 57 4.19 -15.24 -10.85
N SER A 58 2.92 -15.31 -10.43
CA SER A 58 1.79 -14.78 -11.22
C SER A 58 1.89 -13.27 -11.43
N VAL A 59 2.40 -12.53 -10.44
CA VAL A 59 2.59 -11.07 -10.53
C VAL A 59 3.60 -10.65 -11.61
N ASN A 60 4.45 -11.56 -12.06
CA ASN A 60 5.41 -11.33 -13.13
C ASN A 60 4.86 -11.74 -14.51
N LYS A 61 3.75 -12.49 -14.54
CA LYS A 61 3.11 -13.01 -15.76
C LYS A 61 1.88 -12.19 -16.17
N LEU A 62 1.22 -11.53 -15.21
CA LEU A 62 0.00 -10.75 -15.42
C LEU A 62 0.33 -9.25 -15.52
N SER A 63 -0.45 -8.53 -16.33
CA SER A 63 -0.49 -7.06 -16.25
C SER A 63 -1.14 -6.61 -14.93
N LYS A 64 -0.93 -5.34 -14.55
CA LYS A 64 -1.59 -4.76 -13.37
C LYS A 64 -3.11 -4.80 -13.52
N GLU A 65 -3.62 -4.51 -14.72
CA GLU A 65 -5.04 -4.52 -15.05
C GLU A 65 -5.62 -5.92 -14.92
N GLU A 66 -4.93 -6.94 -15.43
CA GLU A 66 -5.35 -8.34 -15.31
C GLU A 66 -5.35 -8.80 -13.85
N PHE A 67 -4.30 -8.47 -13.09
CA PHE A 67 -4.22 -8.79 -11.67
C PHE A 67 -5.35 -8.10 -10.88
N THR A 68 -5.60 -6.82 -11.17
CA THR A 68 -6.71 -6.06 -10.58
C THR A 68 -8.06 -6.69 -10.92
N ALA A 69 -8.28 -7.07 -12.16
CA ALA A 69 -9.51 -7.73 -12.59
C ALA A 69 -9.76 -9.04 -11.83
N VAL A 70 -8.71 -9.81 -11.52
CA VAL A 70 -8.81 -11.02 -10.69
C VAL A 70 -9.19 -10.67 -9.25
N LEU A 71 -8.60 -9.63 -8.66
CA LEU A 71 -8.96 -9.20 -7.31
C LEU A 71 -10.41 -8.71 -7.22
N VAL A 72 -10.90 -8.01 -8.23
CA VAL A 72 -12.27 -7.48 -8.28
C VAL A 72 -13.29 -8.59 -8.53
N ASN A 73 -13.02 -9.47 -9.50
CA ASN A 73 -14.01 -10.43 -9.98
C ASN A 73 -13.88 -11.82 -9.33
N GLY A 74 -12.74 -12.11 -8.69
CA GLY A 74 -12.34 -13.47 -8.41
C GLY A 74 -11.91 -14.21 -9.68
N ARG A 75 -11.44 -15.45 -9.52
CA ARG A 75 -11.11 -16.36 -10.63
C ARG A 75 -11.23 -17.80 -10.16
N ASN A 76 -12.00 -18.62 -10.86
CA ASN A 76 -12.28 -20.01 -10.46
C ASN A 76 -12.84 -20.07 -9.02
N ALA A 77 -12.19 -20.81 -8.11
CA ALA A 77 -12.57 -20.89 -6.71
C ALA A 77 -12.07 -19.71 -5.84
N MET A 78 -11.29 -18.78 -6.40
CA MET A 78 -10.84 -17.58 -5.68
C MET A 78 -12.01 -16.61 -5.50
N PRO A 79 -12.39 -16.25 -4.26
CA PRO A 79 -13.42 -15.25 -4.01
C PRO A 79 -12.97 -13.85 -4.43
N LYS A 80 -13.94 -12.94 -4.63
CA LYS A 80 -13.67 -11.52 -4.83
C LYS A 80 -12.92 -10.95 -3.62
N ALA A 81 -11.77 -10.34 -3.87
CA ALA A 81 -10.85 -9.89 -2.83
C ALA A 81 -10.82 -8.38 -2.66
N MET A 82 -11.19 -7.60 -3.69
CA MET A 82 -10.99 -6.15 -3.67
C MET A 82 -11.71 -5.47 -2.51
N ASP A 83 -12.99 -5.76 -2.29
CA ASP A 83 -13.73 -5.15 -1.17
C ASP A 83 -13.16 -5.53 0.18
N GLN A 84 -12.68 -6.77 0.31
CA GLN A 84 -12.03 -7.25 1.53
C GLN A 84 -10.71 -6.53 1.79
N ILE A 85 -9.91 -6.31 0.74
CA ILE A 85 -8.65 -5.55 0.80
C ILE A 85 -8.93 -4.11 1.23
N MET A 86 -9.89 -3.44 0.59
CA MET A 86 -10.24 -2.06 0.93
C MET A 86 -10.88 -1.92 2.31
N ALA A 87 -11.49 -3.00 2.83
CA ALA A 87 -12.03 -3.02 4.17
C ALA A 87 -10.96 -3.09 5.28
N MET A 88 -9.72 -3.47 4.94
CA MET A 88 -8.64 -3.70 5.90
C MET A 88 -8.21 -2.43 6.62
N GLY A 89 -8.00 -2.54 7.94
CA GLY A 89 -7.52 -1.44 8.78
C GLY A 89 -6.27 -0.73 8.24
N PRO A 90 -5.18 -1.44 7.89
CA PRO A 90 -3.98 -0.82 7.32
C PRO A 90 -4.24 -0.02 6.03
N VAL A 91 -5.09 -0.55 5.14
CA VAL A 91 -5.43 0.12 3.86
C VAL A 91 -6.25 1.39 4.11
N LYS A 92 -7.24 1.31 5.02
CA LYS A 92 -8.05 2.46 5.43
C LYS A 92 -7.24 3.53 6.15
N SER A 93 -6.41 3.13 7.11
CA SER A 93 -5.59 4.05 7.90
C SER A 93 -4.56 4.78 7.04
N ALA A 94 -4.04 4.13 6.00
CA ALA A 94 -3.13 4.74 5.03
C ALA A 94 -3.86 5.56 3.96
N GLY A 95 -5.20 5.57 3.93
CA GLY A 95 -5.99 6.33 2.96
C GLY A 95 -5.78 5.90 1.51
N LEU A 96 -5.41 4.64 1.27
CA LEU A 96 -5.09 4.17 -0.07
C LEU A 96 -6.36 4.09 -0.94
N THR A 97 -6.21 4.42 -2.22
CA THR A 97 -7.17 4.04 -3.26
C THR A 97 -7.06 2.55 -3.60
N GLN A 98 -8.03 2.01 -4.34
CA GLN A 98 -7.94 0.63 -4.85
C GLN A 98 -6.66 0.42 -5.66
N ASP A 99 -6.33 1.36 -6.54
CA ASP A 99 -5.16 1.28 -7.40
C ASP A 99 -3.85 1.25 -6.58
N GLN A 100 -3.76 2.10 -5.55
CA GLN A 100 -2.61 2.13 -4.64
C GLN A 100 -2.50 0.88 -3.77
N ALA A 101 -3.62 0.31 -3.32
CA ALA A 101 -3.62 -0.95 -2.57
C ALA A 101 -3.15 -2.13 -3.44
N VAL A 102 -3.51 -2.14 -4.74
CA VAL A 102 -3.00 -3.11 -5.71
C VAL A 102 -1.51 -2.91 -5.94
N ASP A 103 -1.05 -1.68 -6.14
CA ASP A 103 0.38 -1.39 -6.33
C ASP A 103 1.20 -1.81 -5.13
N ALA A 104 0.72 -1.56 -3.92
CA ALA A 104 1.33 -2.02 -2.67
C ALA A 104 1.48 -3.55 -2.65
N LEU A 105 0.40 -4.29 -2.96
CA LEU A 105 0.42 -5.75 -3.02
C LEU A 105 1.37 -6.28 -4.11
N ILE A 106 1.34 -5.69 -5.30
CA ILE A 106 2.24 -6.04 -6.41
C ILE A 106 3.70 -5.79 -6.02
N ALA A 107 3.99 -4.65 -5.40
CA ALA A 107 5.34 -4.30 -4.95
C ALA A 107 5.88 -5.33 -3.95
N PHE A 108 5.06 -5.74 -2.99
CA PHE A 108 5.42 -6.81 -2.05
C PHE A 108 5.67 -8.15 -2.77
N LEU A 109 4.75 -8.57 -3.65
CA LEU A 109 4.90 -9.85 -4.37
C LEU A 109 6.13 -9.87 -5.29
N LYS A 110 6.49 -8.73 -5.88
CA LYS A 110 7.69 -8.61 -6.72
C LYS A 110 8.98 -8.55 -5.92
N ALA A 111 8.95 -8.02 -4.69
CA ALA A 111 10.10 -8.03 -3.80
C ALA A 111 10.50 -9.45 -3.35
N GLY A 112 9.63 -10.43 -3.55
CA GLY A 112 9.85 -11.82 -3.17
C GLY A 112 9.66 -12.07 -1.68
N LYS A 113 9.40 -13.33 -1.33
CA LYS A 113 9.32 -13.77 0.08
C LYS A 113 10.70 -13.57 0.71
N LYS A 114 10.88 -12.54 1.55
CA LYS A 114 12.05 -12.42 2.43
C LYS A 114 11.90 -13.35 3.62
#